data_AF-A0A9W4P2I4-F1
#
_entry.id   AF-A0A9W4P2I4-F1
#
_cell.length_a   1.000
_cell.length_b   1.000
_cell.length_c   1.000
_cell.angle_alpha   90.00
_cell.angle_beta   90.00
_cell.angle_gamma   90.00
#
_symmetry.space_group_name_H-M   'P 1'
#
loop_
_entity.id
_entity.type
_entity.pdbx_description
1 polymer ?
#
loop_
_entity_poly.entity_id
_entity_poly.type
_entity_poly.pdbx_seq_one_letter_code
_entity_poly.pdbx_strand_id
1 'polypeptide(L)' 'MACSLSCNVVNLPGMGGIFRLAPSVTVTAEEIEEGLQILDEALEYVLKTTKA' A
#
# COMPACT_ATOMS: atom_id res chain seq x y z
N MET A 1 8.27 13.74 0.63
CA MET A 1 8.76 12.58 -0.14
C MET A 1 7.55 11.92 -0.77
N ALA A 2 7.56 11.71 -2.09
CA ALA A 2 6.49 10.98 -2.76
C ALA A 2 6.76 9.48 -2.60
N CYS A 3 5.82 8.76 -1.99
CA CYS A 3 5.85 7.30 -1.90
C CYS A 3 5.27 6.75 -3.21
N SER A 4 6.12 6.30 -4.13
CA SER A 4 5.71 5.89 -5.48
C SER A 4 5.15 4.47 -5.49
N LEU A 5 3.87 4.30 -5.15
CA LEU A 5 3.14 3.03 -5.27
C LEU A 5 1.82 3.25 -6.03
N SER A 6 1.54 2.38 -7.01
CA SER A 6 0.24 2.36 -7.72
C SER A 6 -0.69 1.34 -7.08
N CYS A 7 -1.71 1.82 -6.37
CA CYS A 7 -2.60 0.99 -5.56
C CYS A 7 -4.06 1.13 -6.02
N ASN A 8 -4.82 0.03 -6.02
CA ASN A 8 -6.25 0.06 -6.30
C ASN A 8 -7.04 0.02 -4.99
N VAL A 9 -7.79 1.09 -4.70
CA VAL A 9 -8.76 1.11 -3.59
C VAL A 9 -10.13 0.73 -4.12
N VAL A 10 -10.68 -0.40 -3.67
CA VAL A 10 -12.01 -0.86 -4.08
C VAL A 10 -13.01 -0.45 -3.00
N ASN A 11 -13.97 0.39 -3.36
CA ASN A 11 -15.05 0.82 -2.46
C ASN A 11 -16.41 0.26 -2.93
N LEU A 12 -16.54 -1.07 -2.92
CA LEU A 12 -17.82 -1.76 -3.19
C LEU A 12 -18.53 -2.12 -1.86
N PRO A 13 -19.88 -2.07 -1.80
CA PRO A 13 -20.63 -2.51 -0.63
C PRO A 13 -20.28 -3.96 -0.28
N GLY A 14 -19.80 -4.23 0.95
CA GLY A 14 -19.31 -5.56 1.37
C GLY A 14 -17.84 -5.85 1.06
N MET A 15 -17.14 -4.97 0.33
CA MET A 15 -15.68 -5.01 0.09
C MET A 15 -14.95 -3.76 0.58
N GLY A 16 -15.65 -2.82 1.21
CA GLY A 16 -15.05 -1.65 1.85
C GLY A 16 -14.04 -2.09 2.91
N GLY A 17 -12.74 -1.89 2.63
CA GLY A 17 -11.64 -2.29 3.51
C GLY A 17 -10.62 -3.23 2.87
N ILE A 18 -10.82 -3.67 1.62
CA ILE A 18 -9.83 -4.51 0.93
C ILE A 18 -8.86 -3.64 0.13
N PHE A 19 -7.59 -3.62 0.56
CA PHE A 19 -6.49 -3.01 -0.16
C PHE A 19 -5.85 -4.05 -1.09
N ARG A 20 -5.89 -3.84 -2.41
CA ARG A 20 -5.37 -4.80 -3.39
C ARG A 20 -4.07 -4.29 -4.01
N LEU A 21 -3.02 -5.10 -3.87
CA LEU A 21 -1.75 -4.93 -4.57
C LEU A 21 -1.75 -5.80 -5.83
N ALA A 22 -1.33 -5.22 -6.96
CA ALA A 22 -1.24 -5.91 -8.25
C ALA A 22 0.07 -5.52 -8.95
N PRO A 23 1.23 -6.02 -8.48
CA PRO A 23 2.51 -5.72 -9.10
C PRO A 23 2.62 -6.34 -10.50
N SER A 24 3.61 -5.88 -11.29
CA SER A 24 3.93 -6.48 -12.59
C SER A 24 4.34 -7.95 -12.42
N VAL A 25 4.04 -8.80 -13.42
CA VAL A 25 4.51 -10.20 -13.45
C VAL A 25 6.03 -10.34 -13.62
N THR A 26 6.70 -9.24 -13.96
CA THR A 26 8.15 -9.17 -14.14
C THR A 26 8.89 -8.57 -12.94
N VAL A 27 8.18 -8.20 -11.87
CA VAL A 27 8.76 -7.56 -10.69
C VAL A 27 9.78 -8.48 -10.01
N THR A 28 10.88 -7.94 -9.50
CA THR A 28 11.87 -8.71 -8.74
C THR A 28 11.50 -8.81 -7.26
N ALA A 29 12.17 -9.70 -6.52
CA ALA A 29 11.95 -9.82 -5.08
C ALA A 29 12.38 -8.55 -4.34
N GLU A 30 13.48 -7.94 -4.76
CA GLU A 30 14.02 -6.71 -4.17
C GLU A 30 13.06 -5.52 -4.39
N GLU A 31 12.46 -5.40 -5.58
CA GLU A 31 11.46 -4.38 -5.88
C GLU A 31 10.17 -4.57 -5.05
N ILE A 32 9.77 -5.83 -4.79
CA ILE A 32 8.65 -6.11 -3.88
C ILE A 32 9.00 -5.67 -2.46
N GLU A 33 10.21 -5.97 -1.98
CA GLU A 33 10.62 -5.64 -0.62
C GLU A 33 10.72 -4.13 -0.40
N GLU A 34 11.25 -3.38 -1.38
CA GLU A 34 11.20 -1.92 -1.39
C GLU A 34 9.75 -1.40 -1.33
N GLY A 35 8.87 -1.96 -2.17
CA GLY A 35 7.46 -1.59 -2.17
C GLY A 35 6.75 -1.86 -0.83
N LEU A 36 7.10 -2.95 -0.14
CA LEU A 36 6.57 -3.27 1.18
C LEU A 36 7.09 -2.32 2.26
N GLN A 37 8.36 -1.92 2.22
CA GLN A 37 8.92 -0.92 3.14
C GLN A 37 8.20 0.42 3.00
N ILE A 38 7.97 0.87 1.77
CA ILE A 38 7.23 2.11 1.51
C ILE A 38 5.79 2.01 2.07
N LEU A 39 5.14 0.85 1.90
CA LEU A 39 3.79 0.64 2.43
C LEU A 39 3.77 0.69 3.96
N ASP A 40 4.75 0.07 4.61
CA ASP A 40 4.87 0.04 6.07
C ASP A 40 5.06 1.46 6.64
N GLU A 41 5.99 2.25 6.06
CA GLU A 41 6.20 3.64 6.45
C GLU A 41 4.93 4.51 6.30
N ALA A 42 4.20 4.34 5.19
CA ALA A 42 2.98 5.10 4.92
C ALA A 42 1.85 4.74 5.90
N LEU A 43 1.65 3.45 6.18
CA LEU A 43 0.64 2.99 7.13
C LEU A 43 1.00 3.38 8.57
N GLU A 44 2.27 3.25 8.95
CA GLU A 44 2.75 3.65 10.26
C GLU A 44 2.58 5.15 10.50
N TYR A 45 2.86 5.99 9.49
CA TYR A 45 2.60 7.42 9.55
C TYR A 45 1.12 7.72 9.87
N VAL A 46 0.18 7.07 9.18
CA VAL A 46 -1.25 7.28 9.42
C VAL A 46 -1.64 6.82 10.83
N LEU A 47 -1.15 5.67 11.30
CA LEU A 47 -1.42 5.17 12.66
C LEU A 47 -0.90 6.11 13.75
N LYS A 48 0.26 6.75 13.53
CA LYS A 48 0.85 7.71 14.47
C LYS A 48 0.18 9.08 14.45
N THR A 49 -0.38 9.48 13.32
CA THR A 49 -0.92 10.83 13.12
C THR A 49 -2.44 10.91 13.25
N THR A 50 -3.15 9.80 13.08
CA THR A 50 -4.59 9.75 13.30
C THR A 50 -4.86 9.69 14.80
N LYS A 51 -5.23 10.82 15.40
CA LYS A 51 -5.93 10.81 16.70
C LYS A 51 -7.34 10.25 16.45
N ALA A 52 -7.70 9.22 17.21
CA ALA A 52 -9.07 8.74 17.28
C ALA A 52 -10.04 9.87 17.68
#